data_AF-A0A166QMR2-F1
#
_entry.id   AF-A0A166QMR2-F1
#
_cell.length_a   1.000
_cell.length_b   1.000
_cell.length_c   1.000
_cell.angle_alpha   90.00
_cell.angle_beta   90.00
_cell.angle_gamma   90.00
#
_symmetry.space_group_name_H-M   'P 1'
#
loop_
_entity.id
_entity.type
_entity.pdbx_description
1 polymer ?
#
loop_
_entity_poly.entity_id
_entity_poly.type
_entity_poly.pdbx_seq_one_letter_code
_entity_poly.pdbx_strand_id
1 'polypeptide(L)'
;MRFSIACTAAFVASLASANPLVNRNQISWEFPESMPIAKRQDVPAPGTPAYICHENCGTSITLSREANYCTNYLWIARYDACLQCANTHNIWQYYGNSITAAAAVCGFTAVPVKK
;
A
#
# COMPACT_ATOMS: atom_id res chain seq x y z
N MET A 1 -65.39 -16.11 4.26
CA MET A 1 -65.53 -16.85 5.53
C MET A 1 -64.42 -17.89 5.62
N ARG A 2 -63.71 -17.89 6.76
CA ARG A 2 -62.87 -18.96 7.32
C ARG A 2 -61.58 -19.31 6.57
N PHE A 3 -60.46 -18.75 7.06
CA PHE A 3 -59.21 -19.50 7.11
C PHE A 3 -58.81 -19.70 8.56
N SER A 4 -58.58 -20.98 8.87
CA SER A 4 -58.45 -21.56 10.19
C SER A 4 -57.14 -21.20 10.87
N ILE A 5 -57.22 -21.07 12.20
CA ILE A 5 -56.10 -21.00 13.13
C ILE A 5 -55.51 -22.41 13.27
N ALA A 6 -54.19 -22.57 13.07
CA ALA A 6 -53.44 -23.65 13.71
C ALA A 6 -51.93 -23.34 13.75
N CYS A 7 -51.43 -23.18 14.99
CA CYS A 7 -50.13 -23.58 15.51
C CYS A 7 -48.93 -23.60 14.56
N THR A 8 -48.00 -22.65 14.75
CA THR A 8 -46.58 -23.01 14.77
C THR A 8 -45.95 -22.50 16.05
N ALA A 9 -45.44 -23.45 16.83
CA ALA A 9 -44.77 -23.25 18.09
C ALA A 9 -43.60 -22.28 17.94
N ALA A 10 -43.44 -21.40 18.92
CA ALA A 10 -42.27 -20.55 19.05
C ALA A 10 -41.01 -21.42 19.07
N PHE A 11 -40.19 -21.31 18.03
CA PHE A 11 -38.80 -21.74 18.07
C PHE A 11 -38.06 -20.80 19.02
N VAL A 12 -37.90 -21.21 20.28
CA VAL A 12 -36.84 -20.68 21.14
C VAL A 12 -35.52 -21.11 20.52
N ALA A 13 -34.98 -20.27 19.63
CA ALA A 13 -33.62 -20.41 19.15
C ALA A 13 -32.69 -20.15 20.35
N SER A 14 -32.10 -21.22 20.88
CA SER A 14 -30.98 -21.16 21.80
C SER A 14 -29.90 -20.28 21.19
N LEU A 15 -29.69 -19.09 21.75
CA LEU A 15 -28.48 -18.30 21.51
C LEU A 15 -27.33 -18.98 22.25
N ALA A 16 -26.85 -20.09 21.69
CA ALA A 16 -25.49 -20.53 21.97
C ALA A 16 -24.58 -19.45 21.38
N SER A 17 -24.19 -18.48 22.21
CA SER A 17 -23.06 -17.61 21.92
C SER A 17 -21.83 -18.51 21.79
N ALA A 18 -21.53 -18.93 20.57
CA ALA A 18 -20.22 -19.46 20.26
C ALA A 18 -19.23 -18.31 20.42
N ASN A 19 -18.74 -18.09 21.64
CA ASN A 19 -17.59 -17.23 21.88
C ASN A 19 -16.44 -17.82 21.05
N PRO A 20 -15.95 -17.15 20.01
CA PRO A 20 -14.90 -17.68 19.13
C PRO A 20 -13.52 -17.67 19.81
N LEU A 21 -13.47 -17.47 21.13
CA LEU A 21 -12.27 -17.65 21.96
C LEU A 21 -12.01 -19.13 22.29
N VAL A 22 -12.46 -20.02 21.41
CA VAL A 22 -11.91 -21.37 21.28
C VAL A 22 -10.44 -21.21 20.92
N ASN A 23 -9.60 -21.39 21.95
CA ASN A 23 -8.21 -21.83 21.93
C ASN A 23 -7.56 -21.77 20.53
N ARG A 24 -7.19 -20.57 20.07
CA ARG A 24 -6.09 -20.49 19.12
C ARG A 24 -4.85 -20.84 19.93
N ASN A 25 -4.30 -22.02 19.64
CA ASN A 25 -2.89 -22.29 19.85
C ASN A 25 -2.10 -21.22 19.07
N GLN A 26 -2.01 -20.01 19.64
CA GLN A 26 -1.20 -18.93 19.12
C GLN A 26 0.22 -19.38 19.41
N ILE A 27 0.82 -20.06 18.44
CA ILE A 27 2.25 -19.89 18.22
C ILE A 27 2.41 -18.37 18.08
N SER A 28 2.74 -17.70 19.18
CA SER A 28 3.10 -16.28 19.16
C SER A 28 4.38 -16.25 18.35
N TRP A 29 4.23 -15.97 17.06
CA TRP A 29 5.37 -15.62 16.26
C TRP A 29 5.70 -14.19 16.65
N GLU A 30 6.44 -14.07 17.76
CA GLU A 30 7.05 -12.81 18.17
C GLU A 30 8.12 -12.49 17.13
N PHE A 31 8.07 -11.27 16.58
CA PHE A 31 9.18 -10.79 15.78
C PHE A 31 10.43 -10.79 16.67
N PRO A 32 11.50 -11.52 16.32
CA PRO A 32 12.69 -11.52 17.15
C PRO A 32 13.26 -10.10 17.20
N GLU A 33 13.77 -9.68 18.36
CA GLU A 33 14.38 -8.35 18.55
C GLU A 33 15.55 -8.10 17.57
N SER A 34 16.17 -9.18 17.07
CA SER A 34 17.20 -9.13 16.03
C SER A 34 16.66 -8.83 14.62
N MET A 35 15.34 -8.89 14.41
CA MET A 35 14.74 -8.48 13.16
C MET A 35 14.66 -6.95 13.13
N PRO A 36 15.27 -6.28 12.14
CA PRO A 36 15.31 -4.83 12.06
C PRO A 36 13.97 -4.27 11.57
N ILE A 37 12.90 -4.42 12.36
CA ILE A 37 11.57 -3.88 12.09
C ILE A 37 11.62 -2.35 12.07
N ALA A 38 12.42 -1.74 12.94
CA ALA A 38 12.60 -0.28 13.04
C ALA A 38 13.00 0.34 11.69
N LYS A 39 13.84 -0.33 10.90
CA LYS A 39 14.30 0.20 9.61
C LYS A 39 13.20 0.27 8.55
N ARG A 40 12.11 -0.49 8.71
CA ARG A 40 10.89 -0.36 7.87
C ARG A 40 9.95 0.74 8.39
N GLN A 41 10.11 1.16 9.64
CA GLN A 41 9.32 2.22 10.27
C GLN A 41 9.96 3.60 10.13
N ASP A 42 11.23 3.68 9.70
CA ASP A 42 11.89 4.93 9.27
C ASP A 42 11.24 5.55 8.02
N VAL A 43 10.18 4.94 7.48
CA VAL A 43 9.34 5.57 6.46
C VAL A 43 8.78 6.87 7.05
N PRO A 44 8.99 8.02 6.38
CA PRO A 44 8.52 9.29 6.90
C PRO A 44 7.03 9.25 7.22
N ALA A 45 6.57 9.96 8.26
CA ALA A 45 5.15 9.94 8.61
C ALA A 45 4.27 10.41 7.42
N PRO A 46 3.08 9.82 7.20
CA PRO A 46 2.18 10.25 6.14
C PRO A 46 1.93 11.77 6.15
N GLY A 47 1.89 12.38 4.96
CA GLY A 47 1.71 13.82 4.80
C GLY A 47 2.97 14.67 4.98
N THR A 48 4.11 14.09 5.42
CA THR A 48 5.39 14.81 5.40
C THR A 48 5.92 14.96 3.97
N PRO A 49 6.71 16.02 3.66
CA PRO A 49 7.32 16.16 2.33
C PRO A 49 8.15 14.94 1.89
N ALA A 50 8.86 14.31 2.84
CA ALA A 50 9.63 13.11 2.57
C ALA A 50 8.74 11.91 2.25
N TYR A 51 7.59 11.76 2.93
CA TYR A 51 6.62 10.70 2.62
C TYR A 51 6.00 10.91 1.24
N ILE A 52 5.60 12.14 0.92
CA ILE A 52 5.02 12.48 -0.38
C ILE A 52 6.04 12.18 -1.50
N CYS A 53 7.31 12.50 -1.28
CA CYS A 53 8.37 12.17 -2.23
C CYS A 53 8.52 10.64 -2.42
N HIS A 54 8.56 9.88 -1.33
CA HIS A 54 8.59 8.43 -1.34
C HIS A 54 7.38 7.84 -2.08
N GLU A 55 6.17 8.35 -1.80
CA GLU A 55 4.94 7.94 -2.47
C GLU A 55 4.98 8.24 -3.98
N ASN A 56 5.44 9.42 -4.39
CA ASN A 56 5.55 9.78 -5.81
C ASN A 56 6.49 8.82 -6.57
N CYS A 57 7.69 8.57 -6.01
CA CYS A 57 8.64 7.66 -6.62
C CYS A 57 8.13 6.21 -6.65
N GLY A 58 7.55 5.73 -5.54
CA GLY A 58 6.98 4.37 -5.48
C GLY A 58 5.79 4.19 -6.41
N THR A 59 4.88 5.15 -6.44
CA THR A 59 3.68 5.11 -7.30
C THR A 59 4.05 5.18 -8.77
N SER A 60 5.04 5.99 -9.15
CA SER A 60 5.53 6.04 -10.54
C SER A 60 6.02 4.66 -11.02
N ILE A 61 6.72 3.89 -10.19
CA ILE A 61 7.14 2.52 -10.53
C ILE A 61 5.96 1.55 -10.60
N THR A 62 4.97 1.70 -9.73
CA THR A 62 3.77 0.85 -9.77
C THR A 62 3.00 1.09 -11.07
N LEU A 63 2.77 2.35 -11.42
CA LEU A 63 2.06 2.75 -12.64
C LEU A 63 2.84 2.39 -13.91
N SER A 64 4.17 2.34 -13.87
CA SER A 64 4.98 1.92 -15.03
C SER A 64 4.81 0.45 -15.42
N ARG A 65 4.03 -0.32 -14.66
CA ARG A 65 3.68 -1.72 -14.97
C ARG A 65 2.41 -1.84 -15.79
N GLU A 66 1.65 -0.75 -15.93
CA GLU A 66 0.44 -0.70 -16.74
C GLU A 66 0.77 -0.64 -18.23
N ALA A 67 -0.14 -1.14 -19.07
CA ALA A 67 0.01 -0.99 -20.52
C ALA A 67 -0.08 0.50 -20.92
N ASN A 68 0.75 0.93 -21.88
CA ASN A 68 0.75 2.29 -22.43
C ASN A 68 0.93 3.42 -21.38
N TYR A 69 1.59 3.14 -20.26
CA TYR A 69 1.75 4.10 -19.16
C TYR A 69 2.48 5.41 -19.57
N CYS A 70 3.24 5.40 -20.67
CA CYS A 70 3.94 6.59 -21.18
C CYS A 70 3.00 7.76 -21.52
N THR A 71 1.72 7.50 -21.78
CA THR A 71 0.69 8.54 -22.01
C THR A 71 -0.27 8.69 -20.82
N ASN A 72 -0.04 7.95 -19.73
CA ASN A 72 -0.85 8.05 -18.52
C ASN A 72 -0.43 9.31 -17.73
N TYR A 73 -1.32 10.30 -17.68
CA TYR A 73 -1.08 11.57 -16.98
C TYR A 73 -0.71 11.40 -15.51
N LEU A 74 -1.25 10.37 -14.84
CA LEU A 74 -0.95 10.10 -13.44
C LEU A 74 0.47 9.57 -13.29
N TRP A 75 0.94 8.70 -14.21
CA TRP A 75 2.32 8.26 -14.20
C TRP A 75 3.27 9.42 -14.42
N ILE A 76 3.02 10.26 -15.44
CA ILE A 76 3.83 11.43 -15.77
C ILE A 76 3.92 12.38 -14.56
N ALA A 77 2.78 12.71 -13.94
CA ALA A 77 2.76 13.59 -12.78
C ALA A 77 3.55 13.05 -11.59
N ARG A 78 3.44 11.74 -11.30
CA ARG A 78 4.17 11.10 -10.19
C ARG A 78 5.66 10.95 -10.48
N TYR A 79 6.00 10.64 -11.74
CA TYR A 79 7.38 10.61 -12.23
C TYR A 79 8.05 11.98 -12.06
N ASP A 80 7.43 13.04 -12.57
CA ASP A 80 7.98 14.40 -12.47
C ASP A 80 8.12 14.83 -11.01
N ALA A 81 7.09 14.61 -10.20
CA ALA A 81 7.13 14.94 -8.78
C ALA A 81 8.23 14.18 -8.02
N CYS A 82 8.51 12.92 -8.39
CA CYS A 82 9.65 12.18 -7.83
C CYS A 82 10.98 12.86 -8.16
N LEU A 83 11.20 13.24 -9.42
CA LEU A 83 12.45 13.89 -9.85
C LEU A 83 12.69 15.23 -9.16
N GLN A 84 11.64 15.95 -8.77
CA GLN A 84 11.75 17.22 -8.05
C GLN A 84 12.29 17.09 -6.62
N CYS A 85 12.19 15.91 -5.98
CA CYS A 85 12.44 15.78 -4.55
C CYS A 85 13.41 14.64 -4.18
N ALA A 86 13.67 13.70 -5.10
CA ALA A 86 14.39 12.47 -4.78
C ALA A 86 15.80 12.71 -4.23
N ASN A 87 16.52 13.71 -4.74
CA ASN A 87 17.81 14.10 -4.20
C ASN A 87 17.67 14.82 -2.86
N THR A 88 16.76 15.79 -2.74
CA THR A 88 16.50 16.55 -1.50
C THR A 88 16.31 15.61 -0.31
N HIS A 89 15.49 14.56 -0.47
CA HIS A 89 15.24 13.56 0.58
C HIS A 89 16.20 12.37 0.58
N ASN A 90 17.22 12.38 -0.28
CA ASN A 90 18.24 11.33 -0.38
C ASN A 90 17.67 9.93 -0.69
N ILE A 91 16.57 9.86 -1.43
CA ILE A 91 15.89 8.60 -1.74
C ILE A 91 16.18 8.09 -3.16
N TRP A 92 16.87 8.87 -3.99
CA TRP A 92 17.20 8.45 -5.36
C TRP A 92 17.97 7.12 -5.40
N GLN A 93 18.83 6.86 -4.42
CA GLN A 93 19.54 5.58 -4.26
C GLN A 93 18.62 4.35 -4.18
N TYR A 94 17.36 4.52 -3.74
CA TYR A 94 16.40 3.43 -3.59
C TYR A 94 15.49 3.25 -4.82
N TYR A 95 15.21 4.34 -5.53
CA TYR A 95 14.24 4.35 -6.63
C TYR A 95 14.87 4.51 -8.02
N GLY A 96 16.09 5.02 -8.09
CA GLY A 96 16.67 5.57 -9.31
C GLY A 96 16.79 4.58 -10.46
N ASN A 97 17.17 3.34 -10.17
CA ASN A 97 17.29 2.30 -11.19
C ASN A 97 15.93 2.01 -11.85
N SER A 98 14.88 1.82 -11.05
CA SER A 98 13.53 1.51 -11.54
C SER A 98 12.90 2.68 -12.28
N ILE A 99 13.06 3.91 -11.75
CA ILE A 99 12.56 5.12 -12.40
C ILE A 99 13.29 5.36 -13.73
N THR A 100 14.61 5.17 -13.77
CA THR A 100 15.40 5.33 -15.00
C THR A 100 14.98 4.30 -16.05
N ALA A 101 14.79 3.04 -15.65
CA ALA A 101 14.34 1.99 -16.56
C ALA A 101 12.94 2.29 -17.14
N ALA A 102 12.00 2.74 -16.31
CA ALA A 102 10.66 3.14 -16.77
C ALA A 102 10.73 4.34 -17.72
N ALA A 103 11.45 5.40 -17.34
CA ALA A 103 11.62 6.58 -18.16
C ALA A 103 12.20 6.25 -19.55
N ALA A 104 13.21 5.38 -19.60
CA ALA A 104 13.87 5.00 -20.85
C ALA A 104 12.93 4.32 -21.86
N VAL A 105 11.98 3.50 -21.40
CA VAL A 105 10.95 2.88 -22.27
C VAL A 105 10.08 3.95 -22.94
N CYS A 106 9.82 5.05 -22.24
CA CYS A 106 9.06 6.19 -22.76
C CYS A 106 9.93 7.22 -23.52
N GLY A 107 11.23 6.95 -23.71
CA GLY A 107 12.16 7.89 -24.36
C GLY A 107 12.59 9.07 -23.49
N PHE A 108 12.34 9.01 -22.18
CA PHE A 108 12.73 10.05 -21.23
C PHE A 108 14.07 9.73 -20.55
N THR A 109 14.77 10.78 -20.14
CA THR A 109 15.96 10.65 -19.28
C THR A 109 15.60 11.07 -17.86
N ALA A 110 15.72 10.15 -16.90
CA ALA A 110 15.42 10.44 -15.50
C ALA A 110 16.62 11.08 -14.80
N VAL A 111 16.54 12.39 -14.55
CA VAL A 111 17.55 13.15 -13.81
C VAL A 111 16.85 13.95 -12.71
N PRO A 112 17.00 13.57 -11.43
CA PRO A 112 16.44 14.37 -10.36
C PRO A 112 17.14 15.72 -10.25
N VAL A 113 16.42 16.74 -9.77
CA VAL A 113 16.98 18.07 -9.55
C VAL A 113 18.12 18.01 -8.52
N LYS A 114 19.10 18.92 -8.64
CA LYS A 114 20.18 19.02 -7.64
C LYS A 114 19.60 19.48 -6.30
N LYS A 115 20.24 19.05 -5.20
CA LYS A 115 19.89 19.54 -3.85
C LYS A 115 20.23 21.01 -3.69
#